data_AF-A0A6A3ETU8-F1
#
_entry.id   AF-A0A6A3ETU8-F1
#
_cell.length_a   1.000
_cell.length_b   1.000
_cell.length_c   1.000
_cell.angle_alpha   90.00
_cell.angle_beta   90.00
_cell.angle_gamma   90.00
#
_symmetry.space_group_name_H-M   'P 1'
#
loop_
_entity.id
_entity.type
_entity.pdbx_description
1 polymer ?
#
loop_
_entity_poly.entity_id
_entity_poly.type
_entity_poly.pdbx_seq_one_letter_code
_entity_poly.pdbx_strand_id
1 'polypeptide(L)'
;MQLATGGRWFSTSSSDVPLHFDTHKVVKSLQENGFSVDQSEAILQVMKDAMADSLEAQSRILATKSEHVELKAELSERVFNSTLKFDIAQRHSRELLERDFNTLKQDIRMLEKIDFDKIRMEIAELEKKFLLQKQAEDETLNELRLSMEKVEKRMLQYAVGFAGTIMAVGAALMRLVL
;
A
#
# COMPACT_ATOMS: atom_id res chain seq x y z
N MET A 1 33.84 11.37 -20.70
CA MET A 1 33.98 9.90 -20.63
C MET A 1 33.24 9.29 -21.82
N GLN A 2 33.96 8.98 -22.89
CA GLN A 2 33.45 8.28 -24.07
C GLN A 2 33.71 6.79 -23.87
N LEU A 3 32.66 5.96 -23.92
CA LEU A 3 32.79 4.51 -24.03
C LEU A 3 32.16 4.07 -25.35
N ALA A 4 33.04 3.52 -26.17
CA ALA A 4 32.81 3.10 -27.54
C ALA A 4 31.74 2.00 -27.62
N THR A 5 30.72 2.25 -28.43
CA THR A 5 29.77 1.23 -28.88
C THR A 5 30.47 0.31 -29.88
N GLY A 6 30.95 -0.84 -29.40
CA GLY A 6 31.47 -1.91 -30.24
C GLY A 6 30.36 -2.51 -31.09
N GLY A 7 30.24 -2.04 -32.33
CA GLY A 7 29.36 -2.62 -33.34
C GLY A 7 29.83 -4.03 -33.69
N ARG A 8 29.12 -5.04 -33.19
CA ARG A 8 29.30 -6.43 -33.64
C ARG A 8 28.71 -6.55 -35.04
N TRP A 9 29.57 -6.54 -36.05
CA TRP A 9 29.18 -6.93 -37.41
C TRP A 9 29.01 -8.43 -37.48
N PHE A 10 27.76 -8.88 -37.61
CA PHE A 10 27.44 -10.24 -38.00
C PHE A 10 27.57 -10.34 -39.52
N SER A 11 28.62 -10.99 -40.00
CA SER A 11 28.67 -11.44 -41.40
C SER A 11 27.76 -12.66 -41.56
N THR A 12 26.61 -12.46 -42.19
CA THR A 12 25.81 -13.57 -42.72
C THR A 12 26.51 -14.08 -43.98
N SER A 13 27.27 -15.16 -43.88
CA SER A 13 27.72 -15.90 -45.07
C SER A 13 26.49 -16.57 -45.71
N SER A 14 25.81 -15.87 -46.60
CA SER A 14 24.84 -16.47 -47.52
C SER A 14 25.62 -17.24 -48.59
N SER A 15 26.08 -18.44 -48.25
CA SER A 15 26.55 -19.41 -49.25
C SER A 15 25.33 -20.03 -49.94
N ASP A 16 24.65 -19.23 -50.76
CA ASP A 16 23.58 -19.67 -51.64
C ASP A 16 24.21 -20.23 -52.94
N VAL A 17 25.19 -21.12 -52.76
CA VAL A 17 25.82 -21.83 -53.88
C VAL A 17 24.98 -23.09 -54.09
N PRO A 18 24.33 -23.26 -55.25
CA PRO A 18 23.62 -24.49 -55.54
C PRO A 18 24.62 -25.64 -55.45
N LEU A 19 24.43 -26.54 -54.48
CA LEU A 19 25.16 -27.80 -54.41
C LEU A 19 24.75 -28.63 -55.63
N HIS A 20 25.48 -28.49 -56.73
CA HIS A 20 25.21 -29.20 -57.96
C HIS A 20 25.74 -30.64 -57.84
N PHE A 21 24.82 -31.59 -57.79
CA PHE A 21 25.15 -33.02 -57.79
C PHE A 21 25.44 -33.48 -59.23
N ASP A 22 26.71 -33.80 -59.51
CA ASP A 22 27.16 -34.22 -60.83
C ASP A 22 26.90 -35.72 -61.04
N THR A 23 25.71 -36.02 -61.54
CA THR A 23 25.22 -37.37 -61.86
C THR A 23 26.18 -38.13 -62.79
N HIS A 24 26.79 -37.43 -63.75
CA HIS A 24 27.65 -38.04 -64.76
C HIS A 24 28.99 -38.48 -64.16
N LYS A 25 29.59 -37.69 -63.27
CA LYS A 25 30.82 -38.09 -62.57
C LYS A 25 30.64 -39.33 -61.70
N VAL A 26 29.48 -39.47 -61.05
CA VAL A 26 29.18 -40.63 -60.21
C VAL A 26 29.05 -41.90 -61.04
N VAL A 27 28.32 -41.84 -62.15
CA VAL A 27 28.18 -42.99 -63.08
C VAL A 27 29.53 -43.37 -63.67
N LYS A 28 30.33 -42.39 -64.12
CA LYS A 28 31.65 -42.65 -64.67
C LYS A 28 32.60 -43.29 -63.65
N SER A 29 32.57 -42.82 -62.40
CA SER A 29 33.38 -43.41 -61.32
C SER A 29 32.95 -44.85 -61.00
N LEU A 30 31.66 -45.17 -61.03
CA LEU A 30 31.19 -46.54 -60.84
C LEU A 30 31.63 -47.45 -62.01
N GLN A 31 31.58 -46.96 -63.24
CA GLN A 31 32.09 -47.69 -64.40
C GLN A 31 33.59 -47.95 -64.31
N GLU A 32 34.39 -46.96 -63.88
CA GLU A 32 35.83 -47.08 -63.65
C GLU A 32 36.15 -48.11 -62.53
N ASN A 33 35.22 -48.35 -61.61
CA ASN A 33 35.32 -49.37 -60.56
C ASN A 33 34.78 -50.75 -60.96
N GLY A 34 34.45 -50.96 -62.24
CA GLY A 34 34.09 -52.27 -62.79
C GLY A 34 32.59 -52.61 -62.80
N PHE A 35 31.72 -51.64 -62.52
CA PHE A 35 30.27 -51.81 -62.66
C PHE A 35 29.82 -51.63 -64.12
N SER A 36 28.78 -52.35 -64.54
CA SER A 36 28.18 -52.10 -65.86
C SER A 36 27.45 -50.75 -65.87
N VAL A 37 27.16 -50.24 -67.08
CA VAL A 37 26.43 -48.98 -67.26
C VAL A 37 25.07 -49.05 -66.55
N ASP A 38 24.29 -50.11 -66.81
CA ASP A 38 22.98 -50.31 -66.20
C ASP A 38 23.03 -50.43 -64.68
N GLN A 39 24.06 -51.09 -64.13
CA GLN A 39 24.25 -51.20 -62.68
C GLN A 39 24.60 -49.85 -62.04
N SER A 40 25.44 -49.07 -62.72
CA SER A 40 25.85 -47.75 -62.25
C SER A 40 24.69 -46.77 -62.22
N GLU A 41 23.82 -46.81 -63.24
CA GLU A 41 22.59 -46.02 -63.30
C GLU A 41 21.56 -46.47 -62.26
N ALA A 42 21.40 -47.79 -62.05
CA ALA A 42 20.49 -48.32 -61.03
C ALA A 42 20.91 -47.91 -59.60
N ILE A 43 22.21 -47.99 -59.28
CA ILE A 43 22.74 -47.58 -57.97
C ILE A 43 22.53 -46.08 -57.75
N LEU A 44 22.83 -45.28 -58.77
CA LEU A 44 22.62 -43.84 -58.74
C LEU A 44 21.15 -43.48 -58.50
N GLN A 45 20.22 -44.17 -59.16
CA GLN A 45 18.79 -43.95 -59.00
C GLN A 45 18.32 -44.26 -57.58
N VAL A 46 18.72 -45.41 -57.01
CA VAL A 46 18.42 -45.75 -55.61
C VAL A 46 19.00 -44.73 -54.65
N MET A 47 20.21 -44.24 -54.90
CA MET A 47 20.85 -43.24 -54.04
C MET A 47 20.14 -41.88 -54.12
N LYS A 48 19.68 -41.48 -55.31
CA LYS A 48 18.87 -40.27 -55.51
C LYS A 48 17.55 -40.35 -54.76
N ASP A 49 16.87 -41.50 -54.84
CA ASP A 49 15.58 -41.71 -54.17
C ASP A 49 15.75 -41.73 -52.64
N ALA A 50 16.77 -42.44 -52.13
CA ALA A 50 17.08 -42.45 -50.70
C ALA A 50 17.47 -41.06 -50.15
N MET A 51 18.20 -40.26 -50.93
CA MET A 51 18.53 -38.88 -50.55
C MET A 51 17.30 -37.97 -50.59
N ALA A 52 16.39 -38.15 -51.56
CA ALA A 52 15.14 -37.40 -51.63
C ALA A 52 14.26 -37.69 -50.40
N ASP A 53 14.08 -38.97 -50.05
CA ASP A 53 13.34 -39.39 -48.86
C ASP A 53 13.99 -38.86 -47.58
N SER A 54 15.33 -38.92 -47.47
CA SER A 54 16.05 -38.39 -46.32
C SER A 54 15.90 -36.87 -46.20
N LEU A 55 15.90 -36.12 -47.31
CA LEU A 55 15.73 -34.67 -47.29
C LEU A 55 14.31 -34.27 -46.89
N GLU A 56 13.30 -34.99 -47.37
CA GLU A 56 11.92 -34.78 -46.97
C GLU A 56 11.74 -35.05 -45.47
N ALA A 57 12.28 -36.18 -44.97
CA ALA A 57 12.26 -36.49 -43.54
C ALA A 57 12.96 -35.41 -42.70
N GLN A 58 14.09 -34.89 -43.18
CA GLN A 58 14.85 -33.85 -42.49
C GLN A 58 14.11 -32.50 -42.47
N SER A 59 13.41 -32.15 -43.56
CA SER A 59 12.62 -30.92 -43.65
C SER A 59 11.45 -30.87 -42.66
N ARG A 60 10.92 -32.03 -42.24
CA ARG A 60 9.85 -32.09 -41.23
C ARG A 60 10.34 -31.87 -39.81
N ILE A 61 11.62 -32.11 -39.55
CA ILE A 61 12.22 -32.04 -38.20
C ILE A 61 12.98 -30.72 -38.01
N LEU A 62 13.57 -30.19 -39.08
CA LEU A 62 14.29 -28.93 -39.03
C LEU A 62 13.34 -27.76 -39.22
N ALA A 63 13.35 -26.82 -38.27
CA ALA A 63 12.77 -25.51 -38.49
C ALA A 63 13.58 -24.76 -39.54
N THR A 64 12.88 -24.21 -40.52
CA THR A 64 13.47 -23.31 -41.50
C THR A 64 13.99 -22.05 -40.81
N LYS A 65 14.98 -21.37 -41.43
CA LYS A 65 15.50 -20.11 -40.88
C LYS A 65 14.41 -19.04 -40.73
N SER A 66 13.40 -19.03 -41.62
CA SER A 66 12.24 -18.14 -41.55
C SER A 66 11.38 -18.43 -40.32
N GLU A 67 11.01 -19.69 -40.09
CA GLU A 67 10.21 -20.09 -38.92
C GLU A 67 10.94 -19.77 -37.61
N HIS A 68 12.25 -19.99 -37.56
CA HIS A 68 13.04 -19.63 -36.38
C HIS A 68 13.07 -18.12 -36.10
N VAL A 69 13.06 -17.28 -37.15
CA VAL A 69 13.01 -15.82 -36.99
C VAL A 69 11.63 -15.38 -36.48
N GLU A 70 10.56 -15.95 -37.02
CA GLU A 70 9.18 -15.67 -36.59
C GLU A 70 8.95 -16.08 -35.13
N LEU A 71 9.33 -17.31 -34.75
CA LEU A 71 9.22 -17.78 -33.37
C LEU A 71 9.99 -16.90 -32.39
N LYS A 72 11.17 -16.42 -32.79
CA LYS A 72 11.95 -15.50 -31.97
C LYS A 72 11.26 -14.14 -31.83
N ALA A 73 10.66 -13.63 -32.91
CA ALA A 73 9.91 -12.39 -32.89
C ALA A 73 8.68 -12.49 -31.96
N GLU A 74 7.90 -13.56 -32.10
CA GLU A 74 6.74 -13.82 -31.22
C GLU A 74 7.15 -13.94 -29.76
N LEU A 75 8.21 -14.70 -29.47
CA LEU A 75 8.69 -14.87 -28.09
C LEU A 75 9.13 -13.53 -27.51
N SER A 76 9.86 -12.73 -28.29
CA SER A 76 10.31 -11.39 -27.88
C SER A 76 9.11 -10.48 -27.59
N GLU A 77 8.07 -10.53 -28.43
CA GLU A 77 6.85 -9.77 -28.22
C GLU A 77 6.10 -10.20 -26.96
N ARG A 78 5.95 -11.51 -26.73
CA ARG A 78 5.28 -12.04 -25.53
C ARG A 78 6.01 -11.65 -24.26
N VAL A 79 7.33 -11.77 -24.24
CA VAL A 79 8.15 -11.37 -23.09
C VAL A 79 8.01 -9.87 -22.85
N PHE A 80 8.12 -9.05 -23.90
CA PHE A 80 7.96 -7.60 -23.79
C PHE A 80 6.57 -7.22 -23.26
N ASN A 81 5.50 -7.82 -23.79
CA ASN A 81 4.13 -7.57 -23.33
C ASN A 81 3.93 -7.95 -21.86
N SER A 82 4.50 -9.10 -21.45
CA SER A 82 4.45 -9.55 -20.06
C SER A 82 5.18 -8.58 -19.13
N THR A 83 6.38 -8.15 -19.49
CA THR A 83 7.16 -7.16 -18.72
C THR A 83 6.41 -5.83 -18.62
N LEU A 84 5.84 -5.32 -19.72
CA LEU A 84 5.06 -4.09 -19.68
C LEU A 84 3.83 -4.20 -18.77
N LYS A 85 3.10 -5.31 -18.83
CA LYS A 85 1.94 -5.54 -17.95
C LYS A 85 2.35 -5.58 -16.48
N PHE A 86 3.48 -6.22 -16.18
CA PHE A 86 4.05 -6.24 -14.83
C PHE A 86 4.40 -4.83 -14.36
N ASP A 87 5.11 -4.05 -15.17
CA ASP A 87 5.50 -2.67 -14.85
C ASP A 87 4.28 -1.77 -14.62
N ILE A 88 3.24 -1.90 -15.46
CA ILE A 88 1.99 -1.15 -15.31
C ILE A 88 1.28 -1.51 -14.01
N ALA A 89 1.14 -2.81 -13.71
CA ALA A 89 0.51 -3.28 -12.49
C ALA A 89 1.28 -2.82 -11.24
N GLN A 90 2.62 -2.85 -11.30
CA GLN A 90 3.48 -2.37 -10.22
C GLN A 90 3.33 -0.87 -9.98
N ARG A 91 3.31 -0.06 -11.05
CA ARG A 91 3.08 1.39 -10.95
C ARG A 91 1.70 1.71 -10.38
N HIS A 92 0.66 1.06 -10.88
CA HIS A 92 -0.70 1.22 -10.39
C HIS A 92 -0.82 0.85 -8.89
N SER A 93 -0.20 -0.24 -8.47
CA SER A 93 -0.17 -0.63 -7.05
C SER A 93 0.52 0.43 -6.19
N ARG A 94 1.65 0.98 -6.66
CA ARG A 94 2.35 2.06 -5.97
C ARG A 94 1.50 3.32 -5.85
N GLU A 95 0.82 3.73 -6.92
CA GLU A 95 -0.07 4.89 -6.93
C GLU A 95 -1.24 4.72 -5.96
N LEU A 96 -1.85 3.53 -5.91
CA LEU A 96 -2.88 3.20 -4.92
C LEU A 96 -2.36 3.32 -3.49
N LEU A 97 -1.19 2.73 -3.20
CA LEU A 97 -0.57 2.83 -1.88
C LEU A 97 -0.28 4.29 -1.48
N GLU A 98 0.19 5.11 -2.42
CA GLU A 98 0.48 6.52 -2.17
C GLU A 98 -0.80 7.31 -1.88
N ARG A 99 -1.88 7.05 -2.64
CA ARG A 99 -3.20 7.65 -2.40
C ARG A 99 -3.76 7.25 -1.04
N ASP A 100 -3.69 5.98 -0.69
CA ASP A 100 -4.17 5.45 0.59
C ASP A 100 -3.36 6.01 1.76
N PHE A 101 -2.03 6.10 1.60
CA PHE A 101 -1.15 6.73 2.59
C PHE A 101 -1.50 8.20 2.81
N ASN A 102 -1.71 8.97 1.75
CA ASN A 102 -2.09 10.38 1.85
C ASN A 102 -3.46 10.56 2.50
N THR A 103 -4.42 9.70 2.19
CA THR A 103 -5.75 9.69 2.81
C THR A 103 -5.63 9.42 4.30
N LEU A 104 -4.93 8.35 4.69
CA LEU A 104 -4.74 8.00 6.09
C LEU A 104 -4.03 9.10 6.88
N LYS A 105 -3.02 9.73 6.28
CA LYS A 105 -2.31 10.87 6.87
C LYS A 105 -3.25 12.06 7.12
N GLN A 106 -4.18 12.32 6.21
CA GLN A 106 -5.18 13.36 6.37
C GLN A 106 -6.18 12.99 7.48
N ASP A 107 -6.65 11.74 7.51
CA ASP A 107 -7.58 11.25 8.52
C ASP A 107 -6.98 11.34 9.93
N ILE A 108 -5.71 10.94 10.11
CA ILE A 108 -5.00 11.06 11.39
C ILE A 108 -4.96 12.52 11.85
N ARG A 109 -4.62 13.46 10.95
CA ARG A 109 -4.58 14.89 11.29
C ARG A 109 -5.95 15.44 11.65
N MET A 110 -7.01 14.99 10.97
CA MET A 110 -8.37 15.41 11.30
C MET A 110 -8.83 14.85 12.64
N LEU A 111 -8.58 13.57 12.90
CA LEU A 111 -8.90 12.93 14.18
C LEU A 111 -8.18 13.62 15.33
N GLU A 112 -6.87 13.87 15.19
CA GLU A 112 -6.07 14.59 16.19
C GLU A 112 -6.69 15.97 16.48
N LYS A 113 -7.06 16.73 15.44
CA LYS A 113 -7.70 18.03 15.61
C LYS A 113 -9.06 17.92 16.33
N ILE A 114 -9.90 16.98 15.92
CA ILE A 114 -11.22 16.76 16.52
C ILE A 114 -11.09 16.39 18.00
N ASP A 115 -10.16 15.50 18.34
CA ASP A 115 -9.92 15.07 19.72
C ASP A 115 -9.38 16.21 20.57
N PHE A 116 -8.47 17.03 20.05
CA PHE A 116 -7.99 18.22 20.77
C PHE A 116 -9.11 19.23 21.03
N ASP A 117 -9.96 19.50 20.03
CA ASP A 117 -11.08 20.42 20.18
C ASP A 117 -12.09 19.88 21.20
N LYS A 118 -12.34 18.56 21.20
CA LYS A 118 -13.21 17.91 22.18
C LYS A 118 -12.66 18.01 23.60
N ILE A 119 -11.37 17.71 23.81
CA ILE A 119 -10.72 17.85 25.12
C ILE A 119 -10.79 19.30 25.61
N ARG A 120 -10.55 20.28 24.73
CA ARG A 120 -10.66 21.71 25.08
C ARG A 120 -12.09 22.08 25.50
N MET A 121 -13.10 21.56 24.81
CA MET A 121 -14.49 21.78 25.19
C MET A 121 -14.83 21.15 26.53
N GLU A 122 -14.41 19.91 26.78
CA GLU A 122 -14.61 19.22 28.05
C GLU A 122 -13.93 19.96 29.22
N ILE A 123 -12.72 20.48 29.02
CA ILE A 123 -12.03 21.32 30.01
C ILE A 123 -12.82 22.59 30.30
N ALA A 124 -13.25 23.32 29.28
CA ALA A 124 -14.02 24.56 29.46
C ALA A 124 -15.37 24.30 30.17
N GLU A 125 -16.01 23.16 29.88
CA GLU A 125 -17.24 22.76 30.58
C GLU A 125 -16.97 22.42 32.05
N LEU A 126 -15.89 21.71 32.36
CA LEU A 126 -15.48 21.41 33.73
C LEU A 126 -15.13 22.67 34.51
N GLU A 127 -14.38 23.59 33.93
CA GLU A 127 -14.06 24.89 34.54
C GLU A 127 -15.33 25.69 34.86
N LYS A 128 -16.29 25.72 33.93
CA LYS A 128 -17.59 26.37 34.16
C LYS A 128 -18.37 25.72 35.30
N LYS A 129 -18.44 24.38 35.33
CA LYS A 129 -19.12 23.64 36.42
C LYS A 129 -18.47 23.94 37.77
N PHE A 130 -17.14 23.96 37.82
CA PHE A 130 -16.39 24.29 39.04
C PHE A 130 -16.67 25.71 39.53
N LEU A 131 -16.69 26.69 38.63
CA LEU A 131 -17.01 28.08 38.98
C LEU A 131 -18.44 28.23 39.52
N LEU A 132 -19.41 27.57 38.90
CA LEU A 132 -20.80 27.58 39.37
C LEU A 132 -20.93 26.90 40.74
N GLN A 133 -20.24 25.78 40.96
CA GLN A 133 -20.24 25.11 42.25
C GLN A 133 -19.62 26.00 43.33
N LYS A 134 -18.49 26.65 43.05
CA LYS A 134 -17.86 27.57 43.99
C LYS A 134 -18.77 28.76 44.34
N GLN A 135 -19.46 29.32 43.34
CA GLN A 135 -20.43 30.39 43.58
C GLN A 135 -21.58 29.92 44.48
N ALA A 136 -22.12 28.72 44.24
CA ALA A 136 -23.16 28.14 45.09
C ALA A 136 -22.66 27.87 46.52
N GLU A 137 -21.42 27.39 46.68
CA GLU A 137 -20.78 27.22 47.98
C GLU A 137 -20.61 28.56 48.72
N ASP A 138 -20.20 29.63 48.03
CA ASP A 138 -20.09 30.97 48.60
C ASP A 138 -21.47 31.55 49.01
N GLU A 139 -22.50 31.34 48.20
CA GLU A 139 -23.88 31.75 48.50
C GLU A 139 -24.41 31.01 49.76
N THR A 140 -24.25 29.69 49.82
CA THR A 140 -24.67 28.89 50.98
C THR A 140 -23.91 29.25 52.26
N LEU A 141 -22.61 29.55 52.17
CA LEU A 141 -21.83 30.05 53.31
C LEU A 141 -22.34 31.40 53.81
N ASN A 142 -22.72 32.29 52.90
CA ASN A 142 -23.26 33.60 53.26
C ASN A 142 -24.63 33.49 53.94
N GLU A 143 -25.51 32.62 53.42
CA GLU A 143 -26.79 32.31 54.06
C GLU A 143 -26.57 31.72 55.46
N LEU A 144 -25.62 30.80 55.61
CA LEU A 144 -25.29 30.19 56.90
C LEU A 144 -24.79 31.24 57.90
N ARG A 145 -23.89 32.15 57.48
CA ARG A 145 -23.41 33.27 58.32
C ARG A 145 -24.56 34.17 58.76
N LEU A 146 -25.47 34.53 57.86
CA LEU A 146 -26.60 35.39 58.17
C LEU A 146 -27.58 34.70 59.15
N SER A 147 -27.79 33.39 58.96
CA SER A 147 -28.58 32.57 59.89
C SER A 147 -27.95 32.54 61.29
N MET A 148 -26.62 32.42 61.37
CA MET A 148 -25.87 32.42 62.62
C MET A 148 -25.98 33.78 63.33
N GLU A 149 -25.81 34.89 62.62
CA GLU A 149 -25.99 36.24 63.17
C GLU A 149 -27.41 36.46 63.71
N LYS A 150 -28.42 35.93 63.00
CA LYS A 150 -29.83 35.99 63.45
C LYS A 150 -30.06 35.15 64.71
N VAL A 151 -29.40 34.00 64.83
CA VAL A 151 -29.46 33.17 66.05
C VAL A 151 -28.76 33.88 67.20
N GLU A 152 -27.58 34.46 66.98
CA GLU A 152 -26.83 35.22 67.98
C GLU A 152 -27.66 36.40 68.52
N LYS A 153 -28.29 37.18 67.63
CA LYS A 153 -29.20 38.27 68.02
C LYS A 153 -30.37 37.78 68.86
N ARG A 154 -30.96 36.62 68.52
CA ARG A 154 -32.04 36.01 69.33
C ARG A 154 -31.52 35.53 70.69
N MET A 155 -30.33 34.95 70.75
CA MET A 155 -29.71 34.54 72.01
C MET A 155 -29.44 35.75 72.91
N LEU A 156 -28.91 36.85 72.36
CA LEU A 156 -28.72 38.09 73.10
C LEU A 156 -30.04 38.66 73.61
N GLN A 157 -31.09 38.66 72.78
CA GLN A 157 -32.43 39.09 73.22
C GLN A 157 -32.98 38.22 74.34
N TYR A 158 -32.84 36.90 74.27
CA TYR A 158 -33.24 36.01 75.36
C TYR A 158 -32.44 36.30 76.64
N ALA A 159 -31.12 36.46 76.54
CA ALA A 159 -30.27 36.77 77.69
C ALA A 159 -30.67 38.09 78.37
N VAL A 160 -30.93 39.14 77.59
CA VAL A 160 -31.42 40.43 78.10
C VAL A 160 -32.81 40.28 78.73
N GLY A 161 -33.71 39.51 78.11
CA GLY A 161 -35.05 39.22 78.64
C GLY A 161 -34.98 38.49 79.99
N PHE A 162 -34.13 37.46 80.11
CA PHE A 162 -33.90 36.73 81.36
C PHE A 162 -33.27 37.62 82.44
N ALA A 163 -32.24 38.41 82.11
CA ALA A 163 -31.64 39.33 83.06
C ALA A 163 -32.64 40.38 83.56
N GLY A 164 -33.47 40.92 82.65
CA GLY A 164 -34.53 41.86 82.96
C GLY A 164 -35.60 41.29 83.89
N THR A 165 -36.05 40.05 83.65
CA THR A 165 -37.05 39.41 84.53
C THR A 165 -36.49 39.12 85.91
N ILE A 166 -35.25 38.63 86.01
CA ILE A 166 -34.58 38.42 87.31
C ILE A 166 -34.46 39.74 88.07
N MET A 167 -34.03 40.82 87.41
CA MET A 167 -33.92 42.14 88.02
C MET A 167 -35.28 42.68 88.48
N ALA A 168 -36.33 42.51 87.68
CA ALA A 168 -37.68 42.94 88.04
C ALA A 168 -38.22 42.17 89.26
N VAL A 169 -38.00 40.85 89.32
CA VAL A 169 -38.38 40.02 90.47
C VAL A 169 -37.58 40.42 91.70
N GLY A 170 -36.27 40.63 91.58
CA GLY A 170 -35.42 41.09 92.68
C GLY A 170 -35.85 42.45 93.24
N ALA A 171 -36.18 43.41 92.37
CA ALA A 171 -36.69 44.72 92.78
C ALA A 171 -38.06 44.63 93.46
N ALA A 172 -38.96 43.77 92.97
CA ALA A 172 -40.26 43.54 93.59
C ALA A 172 -40.14 42.92 94.98
N LEU A 173 -39.23 41.97 95.18
CA LEU A 173 -38.94 41.37 96.49
C LEU A 173 -38.32 42.39 97.46
N MET A 174 -37.36 43.21 97.00
CA MET A 174 -36.78 44.30 97.80
C MET A 174 -37.85 45.29 98.27
N ARG A 175 -38.82 45.63 97.41
CA ARG A 175 -39.94 46.51 97.76
C ARG A 175 -40.95 45.89 98.75
N LEU A 176 -40.95 44.57 98.91
CA LEU A 176 -41.81 43.86 99.86
C LEU A 176 -41.17 43.70 101.24
N VAL A 177 -39.84 43.81 101.34
CA VAL A 177 -39.06 43.62 102.57
C VAL A 177 -38.71 44.95 103.26
N LEU A 178 -38.88 46.08 102.59
CA LEU A 178 -38.60 47.45 103.06
C LEU A 178 -39.89 48.24 103.26
#